data_AF-A0A4D4KJF7-F1
#
_entry.id   AF-A0A4D4KJF7-F1
#
_cell.length_a   1.000
_cell.length_b   1.000
_cell.length_c   1.000
_cell.angle_alpha   90.00
_cell.angle_beta   90.00
_cell.angle_gamma   90.00
#
_symmetry.space_group_name_H-M   'P 1'
#
loop_
_entity.id
_entity.type
_entity.pdbx_description
1 polymer ?
#
loop_
_entity_poly.entity_id
_entity_poly.type
_entity_poly.pdbx_seq_one_letter_code
_entity_poly.pdbx_strand_id
1 'polypeptide(L)' 'MNHRASPSRPFTAEKVTEYHEGDGYPDATTSWKTVELEGPQVLEPGVEAAWVSTNATAQYGLAAIQNLALVGDKLPG' A
#
# COMPACT_ATOMS: atom_id res chain seq x y z
N MET A 1 13.21 24.97 -26.48
CA MET A 1 12.56 24.53 -25.23
C MET A 1 13.42 23.43 -24.62
N ASN A 2 14.15 23.73 -23.54
CA ASN A 2 15.03 22.78 -22.88
C ASN A 2 14.30 22.21 -21.65
N HIS A 3 13.71 21.03 -21.75
CA HIS A 3 13.25 20.27 -20.59
C HIS A 3 14.48 19.71 -19.86
N ARG A 4 14.98 20.43 -18.86
CA ARG A 4 15.95 19.89 -17.90
C ARG A 4 15.23 18.78 -17.14
N ALA A 5 15.66 17.53 -17.28
CA ALA A 5 15.21 16.44 -16.43
C ALA A 5 15.47 16.85 -14.97
N SER A 6 14.42 16.89 -14.15
CA SER A 6 14.57 17.11 -12.72
C SER A 6 15.41 15.96 -12.16
N PRO A 7 16.45 16.21 -11.35
CA PRO A 7 17.24 15.12 -10.76
C PRO A 7 16.30 14.21 -9.96
N SER A 8 16.39 12.90 -10.22
CA SER A 8 15.64 11.88 -9.49
C SER A 8 15.97 12.00 -8.00
N ARG A 9 14.97 12.29 -7.16
CA ARG A 9 15.17 12.26 -5.71
C ARG A 9 15.54 10.84 -5.27
N PRO A 10 16.51 10.68 -4.37
CA PRO A 10 16.87 9.37 -3.85
C PRO A 10 15.69 8.72 -3.11
N PHE A 11 15.56 7.39 -3.19
CA PHE A 11 14.70 6.62 -2.29
C PHE A 11 15.34 6.65 -0.90
N THR A 12 14.61 7.17 0.09
CA THR A 12 15.10 7.43 1.45
C THR A 12 14.15 6.84 2.50
N ALA A 13 14.53 6.92 3.78
CA ALA A 13 13.67 6.56 4.90
C ALA A 13 12.32 7.31 4.90
N GLU A 14 12.25 8.51 4.33
CA GLU A 14 11.00 9.26 4.13
C GLU A 14 10.00 8.48 3.29
N LYS A 15 10.45 7.74 2.27
CA LYS A 15 9.58 6.90 1.43
C LYS A 15 9.06 5.66 2.17
N VAL A 16 9.80 5.21 3.18
CA VAL A 16 9.31 4.16 4.09
C VAL A 16 8.24 4.74 5.00
N THR A 17 8.45 5.92 5.57
CA THR A 17 7.41 6.61 6.35
C THR A 17 6.13 6.83 5.53
N GLU A 18 6.25 7.33 4.31
CA GLU A 18 5.12 7.51 3.38
C GLU A 18 4.39 6.19 3.09
N TYR A 19 5.09 5.07 2.98
CA TYR A 19 4.47 3.76 2.79
C TYR A 19 3.60 3.32 3.98
N HIS A 20 3.99 3.67 5.21
CA HIS A 20 3.25 3.30 6.43
C HIS A 20 2.13 4.29 6.78
N GLU A 21 2.30 5.57 6.47
CA GLU A 21 1.43 6.66 6.94
C GLU A 21 0.62 7.34 5.82
N GLY A 22 0.99 7.09 4.57
CA GLY A 22 0.41 7.74 3.39
C GLY A 22 -0.93 7.16 2.96
N ASP A 23 -1.22 7.27 1.66
CA ASP A 23 -2.45 6.74 1.07
C ASP A 23 -2.33 5.24 0.72
N GLY A 24 -3.42 4.68 0.20
CA GLY A 24 -3.54 3.25 -0.05
C GLY A 24 -3.92 2.50 1.22
N TYR A 25 -2.93 2.00 1.97
CA TYR A 25 -3.12 1.17 3.16
C TYR A 25 -2.28 1.63 4.35
N PRO A 26 -2.59 2.80 4.93
CA PRO A 26 -1.89 3.27 6.12
C PRO A 26 -2.12 2.34 7.30
N ASP A 27 -1.08 2.10 8.09
CA ASP A 27 -1.07 1.15 9.21
C ASP A 27 -2.10 1.53 10.29
N ALA A 28 -2.32 2.83 10.48
CA ALA A 28 -3.20 3.35 11.52
C ALA A 28 -4.68 3.00 11.30
N THR A 29 -5.10 2.72 10.05
CA THR A 29 -6.52 2.55 9.71
C THR A 29 -6.82 1.26 8.93
N THR A 30 -5.81 0.54 8.45
CA THR A 30 -6.02 -0.67 7.66
C THR A 30 -6.27 -1.88 8.57
N SER A 31 -7.41 -2.54 8.38
CA SER A 31 -7.84 -3.62 9.28
C SER A 31 -7.17 -4.98 9.00
N TRP A 32 -6.63 -5.17 7.79
CA TRP A 32 -6.01 -6.42 7.31
C TRP A 32 -6.87 -7.67 7.55
N LYS A 33 -8.19 -7.52 7.52
CA LYS A 33 -9.15 -8.60 7.75
C LYS A 33 -10.29 -8.57 6.74
N THR A 34 -10.74 -9.75 6.35
CA THR A 34 -12.00 -9.95 5.64
C THR A 34 -13.15 -10.05 6.63
N VAL A 35 -14.36 -9.81 6.14
CA VAL A 35 -15.61 -10.08 6.85
C VAL A 35 -16.39 -11.13 6.09
N GLU A 36 -16.98 -12.08 6.81
CA GLU A 36 -17.97 -13.01 6.23
C GLU A 36 -19.30 -12.27 6.10
N LEU A 37 -19.97 -12.50 4.97
CA LEU A 37 -21.29 -11.95 4.68
C LEU A 37 -22.26 -13.10 4.42
N GLU A 38 -23.41 -13.06 5.09
CA GLU A 38 -24.47 -14.04 4.97
C GLU A 38 -25.86 -13.41 5.21
N GLY A 39 -26.90 -14.20 5.01
CA GLY A 39 -28.28 -13.75 5.24
C GLY A 39 -28.79 -12.75 4.21
N PRO A 40 -29.82 -11.94 4.54
CA PRO A 40 -30.58 -11.17 3.55
C PRO A 40 -29.83 -9.96 2.95
N GLN A 41 -28.58 -9.73 3.34
CA GLN A 41 -27.78 -8.59 2.87
C GLN A 41 -27.02 -8.88 1.58
N VAL A 42 -26.88 -10.17 1.24
CA VAL A 42 -26.14 -10.66 0.06
C VAL A 42 -26.97 -11.72 -0.66
N LEU A 43 -26.72 -11.91 -1.97
CA LEU A 43 -27.43 -12.93 -2.75
C LEU A 43 -27.01 -14.35 -2.37
N GLU A 44 -25.73 -14.53 -2.07
CA GLU A 44 -25.13 -15.79 -1.62
C GLU A 44 -24.05 -15.47 -0.58
N PRO A 45 -23.75 -16.39 0.35
CA PRO A 45 -22.68 -16.20 1.31
C PRO A 45 -21.33 -15.94 0.65
N GLY A 46 -20.53 -15.07 1.25
CA GLY A 46 -19.23 -14.69 0.70
C GLY A 46 -18.31 -14.04 1.71
N VAL A 47 -17.15 -13.59 1.24
CA VAL A 47 -16.18 -12.82 2.02
C VAL A 47 -15.87 -11.51 1.33
N GLU A 48 -15.81 -10.44 2.11
CA GLU A 48 -15.51 -9.10 1.62
C GLU A 48 -14.34 -8.48 2.38
N ALA A 49 -13.57 -7.64 1.69
CA ALA A 49 -12.65 -6.68 2.27
C ALA A 49 -12.91 -5.31 1.65
N ALA A 50 -13.93 -4.60 2.13
CA ALA A 50 -14.38 -3.32 1.54
C ALA A 50 -13.30 -2.23 1.55
N TRP A 51 -12.29 -2.38 2.41
CA TRP A 51 -11.12 -1.52 2.49
C TRP A 51 -10.09 -1.78 1.36
N VAL A 52 -10.23 -2.86 0.58
CA VAL A 52 -9.32 -3.24 -0.50
C VAL A 52 -9.76 -2.63 -1.84
N SER A 53 -8.81 -2.08 -2.59
CA SER A 53 -8.97 -1.66 -3.99
C SER A 53 -7.83 -2.22 -4.81
N THR A 54 -8.12 -2.75 -6.00
CA THR A 54 -7.10 -3.36 -6.88
C THR A 54 -5.94 -2.41 -7.20
N ASN A 55 -6.22 -1.12 -7.40
CA ASN A 55 -5.18 -0.13 -7.68
C ASN A 55 -4.27 0.08 -6.46
N ALA A 56 -4.88 0.26 -5.27
CA ALA A 56 -4.14 0.42 -4.02
C ALA A 56 -3.30 -0.84 -3.74
N THR A 57 -3.85 -2.04 -3.94
CA THR A 57 -3.13 -3.31 -3.80
C THR A 57 -1.94 -3.41 -4.74
N ALA A 58 -2.10 -3.06 -6.01
CA ALA A 58 -1.00 -3.12 -6.98
C ALA A 58 0.14 -2.16 -6.60
N GLN A 59 -0.19 -0.93 -6.22
CA GLN A 59 0.80 0.07 -5.82
C GLN A 59 1.47 -0.27 -4.49
N TYR A 60 0.70 -0.73 -3.50
CA TYR A 60 1.22 -1.19 -2.22
C TYR A 60 2.21 -2.34 -2.40
N GLY A 61 1.86 -3.36 -3.19
CA GLY A 61 2.76 -4.47 -3.48
C GLY A 61 4.05 -4.04 -4.18
N LEU A 62 3.95 -3.14 -5.16
CA LEU A 62 5.13 -2.62 -5.85
C LEU A 62 6.03 -1.81 -4.91
N ALA A 63 5.45 -0.94 -4.10
CA ALA A 63 6.17 -0.11 -3.13
C ALA A 63 6.87 -0.98 -2.07
N ALA A 64 6.21 -2.04 -1.57
CA ALA A 64 6.80 -2.98 -0.63
C ALA A 64 8.07 -3.63 -1.20
N ILE A 65 7.99 -4.17 -2.41
CA ILE A 65 9.11 -4.83 -3.10
C ILE A 65 10.26 -3.83 -3.33
N GLN A 66 9.95 -2.63 -3.82
CA GLN A 66 10.96 -1.61 -4.12
C GLN A 66 11.63 -1.06 -2.85
N ASN A 67 10.86 -0.82 -1.78
CA ASN A 67 11.39 -0.36 -0.50
C ASN A 67 12.35 -1.39 0.08
N LEU A 68 11.97 -2.67 0.11
CA LEU A 68 12.84 -3.75 0.58
C LEU A 68 14.12 -3.87 -0.27
N ALA A 69 14.03 -3.72 -1.59
CA ALA A 69 15.18 -3.82 -2.48
C ALA A 69 16.16 -2.65 -2.38
N LEU A 70 15.66 -1.42 -2.16
CA LEU A 70 16.46 -0.19 -2.23
C LEU A 70 16.93 0.33 -0.87
N VAL A 71 16.16 0.09 0.19
CA VAL A 71 16.43 0.61 1.54
C VAL A 71 16.16 -0.43 2.64
N GLY A 72 16.03 -1.71 2.30
CA GLY A 72 15.75 -2.77 3.27
C GLY A 72 16.81 -2.91 4.36
N ASP A 73 18.07 -2.58 4.06
CA ASP A 73 19.20 -2.54 5.01
C ASP A 73 19.06 -1.46 6.08
N LYS A 74 18.14 -0.51 5.90
CA LYS A 74 17.88 0.62 6.80
C LYS A 74 16.58 0.48 7.59
N LEU A 75 15.80 -0.58 7.33
CA LEU A 75 14.57 -0.83 8.06
C LEU A 75 14.89 -1.36 9.47
N PRO A 76 14.14 -0.94 10.50
CA PRO A 76 14.23 -1.57 11.82
C PRO A 76 13.82 -3.05 11.69
N GLY A 77 14.56 -3.92 12.38
CA GLY A 77 14.26 -5.35 12.50
C GLY A 77 13.21 -5.66 13.56
#